data_AF-A0A1V0TVS9-F1
#
_entry.id   AF-A0A1V0TVS9-F1
#
_cell.length_a   1.000
_cell.length_b   1.000
_cell.length_c   1.000
_cell.angle_alpha   90.00
_cell.angle_beta   90.00
_cell.angle_gamma   90.00
#
_symmetry.space_group_name_H-M   'P 1'
#
loop_
_entity.id
_entity.type
_entity.pdbx_description
1 polymer ?
#
loop_
_entity_poly.entity_id
_entity_poly.type
_entity_poly.pdbx_seq_one_letter_code
_entity_poly.pdbx_strand_id
1 'polypeptide(L)'
;MSKDFKVDLDELDGVVRQLRHLQGDMDETSQKVKYSTNIPKSSFGVNFLEVDDISQAHDKMQGYLSDVVHALQDLMHTFGEKTEASRGAYEDQEHQTRVSMNG
;
A
#
# COMPACT_ATOMS: atom_id res chain seq x y z
N MET A 1 -8.07 17.21 -33.63
CA MET A 1 -8.39 15.82 -33.25
C MET A 1 -7.95 15.63 -31.80
N SER A 2 -8.84 15.94 -30.87
CA SER A 2 -8.69 15.52 -29.47
C SER A 2 -8.78 14.00 -29.47
N LYS A 3 -7.68 13.32 -29.14
CA LYS A 3 -7.79 11.94 -28.68
C LYS A 3 -8.39 12.07 -27.29
N ASP A 4 -9.71 12.09 -27.23
CA ASP A 4 -10.47 12.09 -26.00
C ASP A 4 -10.19 10.73 -25.33
N PHE A 5 -9.10 10.69 -24.58
CA PHE A 5 -8.96 9.81 -23.44
C PHE A 5 -10.06 10.25 -22.47
N LYS A 6 -11.26 9.75 -22.71
CA LYS A 6 -12.34 9.74 -21.74
C LYS A 6 -11.90 8.79 -20.63
N VAL A 7 -10.94 9.25 -19.83
CA VAL A 7 -10.64 8.63 -18.54
C VAL A 7 -11.88 8.93 -17.71
N ASP A 8 -12.72 7.91 -17.51
CA ASP A 8 -13.86 8.03 -16.60
C ASP A 8 -13.28 8.38 -15.22
N LEU A 9 -13.42 9.64 -14.83
CA LEU A 9 -12.96 10.16 -13.54
C LEU A 9 -13.59 9.38 -12.37
N ASP A 10 -14.77 8.83 -12.59
CA ASP A 10 -15.47 7.93 -11.67
C ASP A 10 -14.73 6.59 -11.48
N GLU A 11 -14.12 6.04 -12.52
CA GLU A 11 -13.34 4.80 -12.43
C GLU A 11 -12.03 5.05 -11.67
N LEU A 12 -11.38 6.20 -11.88
CA LEU A 12 -10.22 6.61 -11.07
C LEU A 12 -10.59 6.77 -9.58
N ASP A 13 -11.76 7.33 -9.26
CA ASP A 13 -12.24 7.44 -7.88
C ASP A 13 -12.49 6.05 -7.26
N GLY A 14 -13.00 5.10 -8.05
CA GLY A 14 -13.15 3.70 -7.67
C GLY A 14 -11.80 3.05 -7.33
N VAL A 15 -10.79 3.23 -8.18
CA VAL A 15 -9.44 2.69 -7.98
C VAL A 15 -8.77 3.31 -6.75
N VAL A 16 -8.90 4.63 -6.54
CA VAL A 16 -8.35 5.30 -5.33
C VAL A 16 -9.00 4.76 -4.06
N ARG A 17 -10.32 4.56 -4.05
CA ARG A 17 -11.02 3.98 -2.88
C ARG A 17 -10.57 2.54 -2.60
N GLN A 18 -10.42 1.71 -3.63
CA GLN A 18 -9.93 0.34 -3.48
C GLN A 18 -8.49 0.31 -2.96
N LEU A 19 -7.62 1.19 -3.46
CA LEU A 19 -6.27 1.34 -2.93
C LEU A 19 -6.28 1.79 -1.47
N ARG A 20 -7.10 2.76 -1.09
CA ARG A 20 -7.20 3.18 0.32
C ARG A 20 -7.73 2.08 1.25
N HIS A 21 -8.69 1.28 0.80
CA HIS A 21 -9.16 0.12 1.58
C HIS A 21 -8.08 -0.93 1.75
N LEU A 22 -7.42 -1.31 0.65
CA LEU A 22 -6.33 -2.27 0.71
C LEU A 22 -5.18 -1.74 1.60
N GLN A 23 -4.93 -0.41 1.64
CA GLN A 23 -3.92 0.19 2.51
C GLN A 23 -4.28 -0.02 3.99
N GLY A 24 -5.55 0.14 4.34
CA GLY A 24 -6.05 -0.14 5.69
C GLY A 24 -5.91 -1.62 6.08
N ASP A 25 -6.22 -2.55 5.17
CA ASP A 25 -6.04 -3.99 5.40
C ASP A 25 -4.54 -4.35 5.57
N MET A 26 -3.66 -3.65 4.84
CA MET A 26 -2.21 -3.80 4.97
C MET A 26 -1.68 -3.27 6.30
N ASP A 27 -2.23 -2.17 6.83
CA ASP A 27 -1.89 -1.67 8.17
C ASP A 27 -2.24 -2.70 9.25
N GLU A 28 -3.44 -3.31 9.18
CA GLU A 28 -3.82 -4.38 10.12
C GLU A 28 -2.87 -5.59 10.00
N THR A 29 -2.50 -5.96 8.77
CA THR A 29 -1.57 -7.05 8.51
C THR A 29 -0.18 -6.75 9.06
N SER A 30 0.34 -5.53 8.87
CA SER A 30 1.60 -5.05 9.43
C SER A 30 1.62 -5.16 10.96
N GLN A 31 0.54 -4.71 11.60
CA GLN A 31 0.38 -4.79 13.06
C GLN A 31 0.37 -6.25 13.54
N LYS A 32 -0.33 -7.16 12.85
CA LYS A 32 -0.32 -8.59 13.19
C LYS A 32 1.05 -9.22 13.03
N VAL A 33 1.75 -8.95 11.93
CA VAL A 33 3.13 -9.44 11.72
C VAL A 33 4.10 -8.88 12.75
N LYS A 34 3.88 -7.67 13.26
CA LYS A 34 4.78 -7.06 14.26
C LYS A 34 4.51 -7.53 15.69
N TYR A 35 3.25 -7.65 16.07
CA TYR A 35 2.86 -7.85 17.47
C TYR A 35 2.26 -9.23 17.76
N SER A 36 1.68 -9.91 16.78
CA SER A 36 1.00 -11.21 16.98
C SER A 36 1.86 -12.43 16.64
N THR A 37 3.01 -12.24 16.00
CA THR A 37 3.96 -13.32 15.70
C THR A 37 5.18 -13.32 16.62
N ASN A 38 5.24 -12.43 17.63
CA ASN A 38 6.38 -12.39 18.54
C ASN A 38 6.40 -13.66 19.42
N ILE A 39 7.33 -14.57 19.16
CA ILE A 39 7.54 -15.78 19.93
C ILE A 39 8.81 -15.59 20.77
N PRO A 40 8.73 -15.56 22.12
CA PRO A 40 9.92 -15.41 22.94
C PRO A 40 10.84 -16.63 22.79
N LYS A 41 12.17 -16.41 22.83
CA LYS A 41 13.19 -17.46 22.69
C LYS A 41 12.91 -18.71 23.55
N SER A 42 12.44 -18.50 24.77
CA SER A 42 12.09 -19.56 25.72
C SER A 42 11.00 -20.52 25.22
N SER A 43 10.15 -20.09 24.29
CA SER A 43 9.09 -20.91 23.68
C SER A 43 9.62 -21.88 22.63
N PHE A 44 10.81 -21.65 22.07
CA PHE A 44 11.46 -22.59 21.14
C PHE A 44 12.19 -23.73 21.85
N GLY A 45 12.35 -23.63 23.18
CA GLY A 45 13.01 -24.61 24.01
C GLY A 45 14.05 -23.98 24.93
N VAL A 46 14.59 -24.79 25.84
CA VAL A 46 15.67 -24.40 26.77
C VAL A 46 16.76 -25.47 26.75
N ASN A 47 18.03 -25.04 26.85
CA ASN A 47 19.22 -25.88 26.98
C ASN A 47 19.61 -26.76 25.77
N PHE A 48 19.42 -26.29 24.53
CA PHE A 48 20.11 -26.85 23.37
C PHE A 48 20.47 -25.77 22.35
N LEU A 49 21.53 -25.99 21.57
CA LEU A 49 22.16 -24.99 20.70
C LEU A 49 21.22 -24.55 19.57
N GLU A 50 20.43 -25.47 19.03
CA GLU A 50 19.54 -25.21 17.90
C GLU A 50 18.37 -24.26 18.24
N VAL A 51 18.12 -23.94 19.52
CA VAL A 51 17.14 -22.90 19.93
C VAL A 51 17.52 -21.53 19.36
N ASP A 52 18.81 -21.21 19.36
CA ASP A 52 19.29 -19.93 18.83
C ASP A 52 19.12 -19.85 17.31
N ASP A 53 19.36 -20.95 16.60
CA ASP A 53 19.17 -21.01 15.15
C ASP A 53 17.69 -20.88 14.76
N ILE A 54 16.80 -21.57 15.47
CA ILE A 54 15.36 -21.52 15.21
C ILE A 54 14.79 -20.14 15.52
N SER A 55 15.16 -19.55 16.65
CA SER A 55 14.69 -18.20 17.00
C SER A 55 15.20 -17.14 16.03
N GLN A 56 16.47 -17.22 15.62
CA GLN A 56 17.00 -16.32 14.59
C GLN A 56 16.32 -16.52 13.23
N ALA A 57 16.01 -17.75 12.85
CA ALA A 57 15.27 -18.03 11.62
C ALA A 57 13.85 -17.44 11.67
N HIS A 58 13.19 -17.52 12.83
CA HIS A 58 11.89 -16.89 13.06
C HIS A 58 11.98 -15.36 12.94
N ASP A 59 12.95 -14.73 13.61
CA ASP A 59 13.14 -13.27 13.55
C ASP A 59 13.42 -12.79 12.13
N LYS A 60 14.23 -13.53 11.36
CA LYS A 60 14.48 -13.25 9.94
C LYS A 60 13.21 -13.32 9.11
N MET A 61 12.34 -14.30 9.37
CA MET A 61 11.06 -14.44 8.66
C MET A 61 10.11 -13.29 9.00
N GLN A 62 10.05 -12.88 10.26
CA GLN A 62 9.26 -11.74 10.69
C GLN A 62 9.75 -10.42 10.05
N GLY A 63 11.07 -10.24 9.99
CA GLY A 63 11.69 -9.11 9.29
C GLY A 63 11.33 -9.09 7.80
N TYR A 64 11.50 -10.22 7.11
CA TYR A 64 11.14 -10.33 5.69
C TYR A 64 9.67 -10.01 5.42
N LEU A 65 8.74 -10.54 6.24
CA LEU A 65 7.32 -10.22 6.10
C LEU A 65 7.03 -8.74 6.31
N SER A 66 7.72 -8.10 7.26
CA SER A 66 7.59 -6.66 7.51
C SER A 66 8.07 -5.84 6.30
N ASP A 67 9.20 -6.23 5.70
CA ASP A 67 9.75 -5.56 4.51
C ASP A 67 8.81 -5.69 3.30
N VAL A 68 8.22 -6.87 3.08
CA VAL A 68 7.24 -7.10 2.00
C VAL A 68 6.00 -6.24 2.21
N VAL A 69 5.49 -6.15 3.44
CA VAL A 69 4.32 -5.33 3.75
C VAL A 69 4.63 -3.84 3.52
N HIS A 70 5.78 -3.34 3.97
CA HIS A 70 6.18 -1.95 3.69
C HIS A 70 6.32 -1.67 2.19
N ALA A 71 6.96 -2.56 1.42
CA ALA A 71 7.11 -2.36 -0.03
C ALA A 71 5.76 -2.28 -0.76
N LEU A 72 4.77 -3.06 -0.32
CA LEU A 72 3.41 -3.01 -0.85
C LEU A 72 2.70 -1.72 -0.45
N GLN A 73 2.86 -1.25 0.80
CA GLN A 73 2.33 0.05 1.25
C GLN A 73 2.92 1.21 0.45
N ASP A 74 4.23 1.22 0.21
CA ASP A 74 4.92 2.25 -0.58
C ASP A 74 4.42 2.26 -2.03
N LEU A 75 4.24 1.08 -2.62
CA LEU A 75 3.68 0.93 -3.97
C LEU A 75 2.28 1.55 -4.03
N MET A 76 1.42 1.22 -3.07
CA MET A 76 0.05 1.70 -3.01
C MET A 76 -0.02 3.22 -2.79
N HIS A 77 0.83 3.75 -1.90
CA HIS A 77 0.94 5.19 -1.69
C HIS A 77 1.35 5.90 -2.99
N THR A 78 2.39 5.40 -3.66
CA THR A 78 2.87 5.95 -4.94
C THR A 78 1.79 5.92 -6.02
N PHE A 79 1.02 4.82 -6.11
CA PHE A 79 -0.08 4.70 -7.07
C PHE A 79 -1.26 5.61 -6.71
N GLY A 80 -1.56 5.76 -5.41
CA GLY A 80 -2.58 6.68 -4.91
C GLY A 80 -2.25 8.13 -5.28
N GLU A 81 -1.04 8.59 -4.95
CA GLU A 81 -0.57 9.95 -5.25
C GLU A 81 -0.59 10.24 -6.76
N LYS A 82 -0.11 9.31 -7.59
CA LYS A 82 -0.12 9.48 -9.06
C LYS A 82 -1.53 9.51 -9.64
N THR A 83 -2.44 8.72 -9.08
CA THR A 83 -3.84 8.71 -9.50
C THR A 83 -4.54 10.02 -9.11
N GLU A 84 -4.34 10.50 -7.89
CA GLU A 84 -4.86 11.80 -7.44
C GLU A 84 -4.30 12.96 -8.27
N ALA A 85 -3.00 12.95 -8.56
CA ALA A 85 -2.38 13.96 -9.42
C ALA A 85 -2.94 13.94 -10.84
N SER A 86 -3.13 12.75 -11.42
CA SER A 86 -3.74 12.61 -12.76
C SER A 86 -5.17 13.14 -12.76
N ARG A 87 -5.96 12.81 -11.73
CA ARG A 87 -7.33 13.33 -11.57
C ARG A 87 -7.35 14.85 -11.51
N GLY A 88 -6.52 15.48 -10.66
CA GLY A 88 -6.47 16.93 -10.54
C GLY A 88 -6.15 17.61 -11.88
N ALA A 89 -5.21 17.04 -12.65
CA ALA A 89 -4.90 17.55 -13.98
C ALA A 89 -6.08 17.47 -14.95
N TYR A 90 -6.90 16.40 -14.89
CA TYR A 90 -8.10 16.29 -15.71
C TYR A 90 -9.21 17.26 -15.28
N GLU A 91 -9.45 17.43 -13.97
CA GLU A 91 -10.44 18.39 -13.44
C GLU A 91 -10.08 19.82 -13.85
N ASP A 92 -8.79 20.19 -13.77
CA ASP A 92 -8.29 21.51 -14.19
C ASP A 92 -8.47 21.73 -15.70
N GLN A 93 -8.21 20.69 -16.52
CA GLN A 93 -8.38 20.77 -17.97
C GLN A 93 -9.86 20.91 -18.36
N GLU A 94 -10.77 20.18 -17.71
CA GLU A 94 -12.22 20.36 -17.92
C GLU A 94 -12.68 21.77 -17.52
N HIS A 95 -12.20 22.28 -16.37
CA HIS A 95 -12.53 23.62 -15.91
C HIS A 95 -12.06 24.70 -16.90
N GLN A 96 -10.80 24.62 -17.38
CA GLN A 96 -10.28 25.55 -18.38
C GLN A 96 -11.06 25.49 -19.69
N THR A 97 -11.43 24.29 -20.14
CA THR A 97 -12.22 24.09 -21.37
C THR A 97 -13.62 24.69 -21.21
N ARG A 98 -14.30 24.46 -20.08
CA ARG A 98 -15.62 25.05 -19.79
C ARG A 98 -15.56 26.58 -19.71
N VAL A 99 -14.54 27.13 -19.05
CA VAL A 99 -14.35 28.59 -18.95
C VAL A 99 -14.08 29.21 -20.33
N SER A 100 -13.25 28.57 -21.15
CA SER A 100 -12.93 29.06 -22.50
C SER A 100 -14.06 28.90 -23.51
N MET A 101 -15.02 28.01 -23.27
CA MET A 101 -16.19 27.83 -24.14
C MET A 101 -17.38 28.74 -23.76
N ASN A 102 -17.36 29.31 -22.56
CA ASN A 102 -18.44 30.14 -22.02
C ASN A 102 -18.10 31.64 -21.94
N GLY A 103 -16.96 32.04 -22.53
CA GLY A 103 -16.54 33.43 -22.76
C GLY A 103 -16.33 33.69 -24.25
#